data_AF-A0A920TQK6-F1
#
_entry.id   AF-A0A920TQK6-F1
#
_cell.length_a   1.000
_cell.length_b   1.000
_cell.length_c   1.000
_cell.angle_alpha   90.00
_cell.angle_beta   90.00
_cell.angle_gamma   90.00
#
_symmetry.space_group_name_H-M   'P 1'
#
loop_
_entity.id
_entity.type
_entity.pdbx_description
1 polymer ?
#
loop_
_entity_poly.entity_id
_entity_poly.type
_entity_poly.pdbx_seq_one_letter_code
_entity_poly.pdbx_strand_id
1 'polypeptide(L)'
;MLDAACPGKYLAPNTRSNEAAANHVHSGKGILFIVKNYSGDIMNFEMGADLLDLEHQTIVVNDDVAVEDSTFTTGRRGVAGTMIVEKIVGSLAETGASIEDCKNFGDHVNKMTGSMGVAFTSCTVPAAETYI
;
A
#
# COMPACT_ATOMS: atom_id res chain seq x y z
N MET A 1 9.48 9.99 -4.59
CA MET A 1 9.22 8.57 -4.16
C MET A 1 7.95 8.64 -3.32
N LEU A 2 7.81 7.94 -2.19
CA LEU A 2 6.75 8.24 -1.22
C LEU A 2 7.07 9.52 -0.43
N ASP A 3 6.04 10.29 -0.08
CA ASP A 3 6.15 11.44 0.84
C ASP A 3 6.10 11.03 2.31
N ALA A 4 5.38 9.95 2.62
CA ALA A 4 5.29 9.37 3.96
C ALA A 4 5.08 7.84 3.88
N ALA A 5 5.41 7.18 4.99
CA ALA A 5 5.06 5.78 5.24
C ALA A 5 4.45 5.64 6.63
N CYS A 6 3.45 4.78 6.77
CA CYS A 6 2.76 4.51 8.03
C CYS A 6 3.18 3.14 8.58
N PRO A 7 4.17 3.05 9.48
CA PRO A 7 4.59 1.77 10.03
C PRO A 7 3.59 1.26 11.09
N GLY A 8 3.24 -0.02 10.99
CA GLY A 8 2.54 -0.76 12.05
C GLY A 8 3.48 -1.68 12.82
N LYS A 9 3.02 -2.20 13.98
CA LYS A 9 3.78 -3.11 14.85
C LYS A 9 3.63 -4.56 14.35
N TYR A 10 4.22 -4.87 13.19
CA TYR A 10 4.14 -6.16 12.45
C TYR A 10 2.86 -6.42 11.64
N LEU A 11 1.84 -5.59 11.81
CA LEU A 11 0.56 -5.64 11.10
C LEU A 11 0.31 -4.31 10.38
N ALA A 12 -0.83 -4.21 9.70
CA ALA A 12 -1.32 -2.97 9.10
C ALA A 12 -1.24 -1.78 10.08
N PRO A 13 -0.89 -0.57 9.61
CA PRO A 13 -0.95 0.63 10.44
C PRO A 13 -2.38 0.88 10.92
N ASN A 14 -2.51 1.55 12.07
CA ASN A 14 -3.82 1.97 12.53
C ASN A 14 -4.37 3.10 11.65
N THR A 15 -5.69 3.19 11.57
CA THR A 15 -6.46 4.18 10.80
C THR A 15 -6.01 5.63 11.04
N ARG A 16 -5.74 6.00 12.30
CA ARG A 16 -5.36 7.37 12.68
C ARG A 16 -3.97 7.76 12.19
N SER A 17 -3.04 6.81 12.14
CA SER A 17 -1.71 7.05 11.58
C SER A 17 -1.78 7.38 10.08
N ASN A 18 -2.65 6.69 9.33
CA ASN A 18 -2.84 6.95 7.89
C ASN A 18 -3.40 8.36 7.64
N GLU A 19 -4.44 8.74 8.38
CA GLU A 19 -5.04 10.07 8.32
C GLU A 19 -4.04 11.17 8.71
N ALA A 20 -3.34 11.00 9.84
CA ALA A 20 -2.36 11.97 10.31
C ALA A 20 -1.20 12.16 9.32
N ALA A 21 -0.71 11.08 8.71
CA ALA A 21 0.36 11.16 7.71
C ALA A 21 -0.09 11.91 6.47
N ALA A 22 -1.30 11.60 5.95
CA ALA A 22 -1.88 12.28 4.80
C ALA A 22 -2.06 13.78 5.05
N ASN A 23 -2.60 14.18 6.22
CA ASN A 23 -2.72 15.57 6.61
C ASN A 23 -1.36 16.28 6.76
N HIS A 24 -0.31 15.56 7.16
CA HIS A 24 1.02 16.14 7.31
C HIS A 24 1.72 16.41 5.97
N VAL A 25 1.54 15.53 4.98
CA VAL A 25 2.26 15.62 3.69
C VAL A 25 1.45 16.24 2.56
N HIS A 26 0.17 16.54 2.78
CA HIS A 26 -0.69 17.13 1.76
C HIS A 26 -0.12 18.44 1.21
N SER A 27 -0.16 18.60 -0.11
CA SER A 27 0.35 19.77 -0.84
C SER A 27 -0.74 20.52 -1.62
N GLY A 28 -2.01 20.26 -1.30
CA GLY A 28 -3.18 20.81 -2.01
C GLY A 28 -3.49 20.16 -3.36
N LYS A 29 -2.81 19.06 -3.73
CA LYS A 29 -3.02 18.31 -4.98
C LYS A 29 -3.62 16.91 -4.78
N GLY A 30 -4.22 16.68 -3.62
CA GLY A 30 -4.75 15.39 -3.20
C GLY A 30 -3.70 14.43 -2.62
N ILE A 31 -4.17 13.25 -2.19
CA ILE A 31 -3.37 12.17 -1.57
C ILE A 31 -3.57 10.86 -2.34
N LEU A 32 -2.48 10.26 -2.82
CA LEU A 32 -2.52 8.95 -3.45
C LEU A 32 -2.01 7.89 -2.49
N PHE A 33 -2.90 7.02 -2.01
CA PHE A 33 -2.52 5.87 -1.20
C PHE A 33 -2.06 4.71 -2.10
N ILE A 34 -0.89 4.14 -1.77
CA ILE A 34 -0.40 2.90 -2.38
C ILE A 34 -0.49 1.81 -1.32
N VAL A 35 -1.43 0.88 -1.48
CA VAL A 35 -1.81 -0.09 -0.46
C VAL A 35 -1.53 -1.50 -0.97
N LYS A 36 -0.86 -2.32 -0.17
CA LYS A 36 -0.64 -3.74 -0.48
C LYS A 36 -1.94 -4.51 -0.28
N ASN A 37 -2.26 -5.45 -1.16
CA ASN A 37 -3.49 -6.24 -1.05
C ASN A 37 -3.41 -7.27 0.09
N TYR A 38 -3.68 -6.81 1.31
CA TYR A 38 -3.99 -7.60 2.49
C TYR A 38 -5.25 -7.02 3.13
N SER A 39 -6.17 -7.86 3.60
CA SER A 39 -7.47 -7.39 4.11
C SER A 39 -7.34 -6.36 5.23
N GLY A 40 -6.35 -6.54 6.13
CA GLY A 40 -6.08 -5.59 7.20
C GLY A 40 -5.53 -4.24 6.71
N ASP A 41 -4.71 -4.24 5.64
CA ASP A 41 -4.20 -3.00 5.05
C ASP A 41 -5.34 -2.25 4.35
N ILE A 42 -6.11 -2.93 3.50
CA ILE A 42 -7.25 -2.34 2.78
C ILE A 42 -8.23 -1.70 3.76
N MET A 43 -8.68 -2.44 4.77
CA MET A 43 -9.64 -1.94 5.75
C MET A 43 -9.11 -0.71 6.51
N ASN A 44 -7.86 -0.73 6.99
CA ASN A 44 -7.31 0.38 7.77
C ASN A 44 -7.04 1.63 6.92
N PHE A 45 -6.68 1.47 5.65
CA PHE A 45 -6.47 2.59 4.72
C PHE A 45 -7.79 3.17 4.24
N GLU A 46 -8.80 2.35 3.90
CA GLU A 46 -10.14 2.82 3.54
C GLU A 46 -10.77 3.63 4.69
N MET A 47 -10.78 3.08 5.91
CA MET A 47 -11.26 3.80 7.09
C MET A 47 -10.45 5.08 7.37
N GLY A 48 -9.15 5.10 7.01
CA GLY A 48 -8.28 6.26 7.22
C GLY A 48 -8.58 7.35 6.21
N ALA A 49 -8.85 6.95 4.97
CA ALA A 49 -9.26 7.83 3.88
C ALA A 49 -10.64 8.45 4.15
N ASP A 50 -11.58 7.70 4.75
CA ASP A 50 -12.90 8.21 5.16
C ASP A 50 -12.81 9.33 6.22
N LEU A 51 -11.71 9.43 6.96
CA LEU A 51 -11.48 10.49 7.94
C LEU A 51 -10.86 11.75 7.32
N LEU A 52 -10.44 11.71 6.05
CA LEU A 52 -9.80 12.83 5.37
C LEU A 52 -10.83 13.74 4.70
N ASP A 53 -10.66 15.04 4.90
CA ASP A 53 -11.34 16.09 4.11
C ASP A 53 -10.45 16.56 2.95
N LEU A 54 -9.86 15.60 2.24
CA LEU A 54 -8.94 15.82 1.13
C LEU A 54 -9.33 14.92 -0.05
N GLU A 55 -9.13 15.42 -1.26
CA GLU A 55 -9.19 14.58 -2.46
C GLU A 55 -8.16 13.46 -2.32
N HIS A 56 -8.60 12.22 -2.49
CA HIS A 56 -7.73 11.07 -2.35
C HIS A 56 -8.11 9.96 -3.33
N GLN A 57 -7.13 9.14 -3.69
CA GLN A 57 -7.31 7.95 -4.51
C GLN A 57 -6.41 6.84 -3.98
N THR A 58 -6.71 5.59 -4.36
CA THR A 58 -6.01 4.41 -3.85
C THR A 58 -5.58 3.50 -4.98
N ILE A 59 -4.31 3.12 -5.03
CA ILE A 59 -3.81 2.02 -5.84
C ILE A 59 -3.66 0.80 -4.92
N VAL A 60 -4.35 -0.28 -5.27
CA VAL A 60 -4.21 -1.57 -4.57
C VAL A 60 -3.24 -2.44 -5.35
N VAL A 61 -2.09 -2.73 -4.75
CA VAL A 61 -1.04 -3.54 -5.37
C VAL A 61 -1.27 -5.02 -5.07
N ASN A 62 -1.29 -5.84 -6.12
CA ASN A 62 -1.61 -7.27 -6.09
C ASN A 62 -0.70 -8.10 -7.00
N ASP A 63 0.60 -7.81 -6.94
CA ASP A 63 1.63 -8.31 -7.84
C ASP A 63 2.04 -9.77 -7.60
N ASP A 64 1.66 -10.43 -6.51
CA ASP A 64 2.07 -11.81 -6.23
C ASP A 64 1.37 -12.83 -7.13
N VAL A 65 2.09 -13.43 -8.10
CA VAL A 65 1.54 -14.46 -9.01
C VAL A 65 1.49 -15.86 -8.39
N ALA A 66 2.00 -16.07 -7.17
CA ALA A 66 2.15 -17.40 -6.61
C ALA A 66 0.82 -18.06 -6.23
N VAL A 67 -0.15 -17.28 -5.76
CA VAL A 67 -1.43 -17.76 -5.23
C VAL A 67 -2.53 -16.71 -5.45
N GLU A 68 -3.72 -17.16 -5.88
CA GLU A 68 -4.86 -16.29 -6.16
C GLU A 68 -5.73 -15.97 -4.94
N ASP A 69 -5.82 -16.85 -3.93
CA ASP A 69 -6.51 -16.56 -2.65
C ASP A 69 -5.68 -17.05 -1.45
N SER A 70 -5.65 -16.29 -0.35
CA SER A 70 -4.92 -16.68 0.86
C SER A 70 -5.69 -16.35 2.14
N THR A 71 -5.21 -16.85 3.29
CA THR A 71 -5.84 -16.67 4.61
C THR A 71 -6.15 -15.20 4.97
N PHE A 72 -5.41 -14.24 4.41
CA PHE A 72 -5.50 -12.82 4.74
C PHE A 72 -5.76 -11.92 3.52
N THR A 73 -6.04 -12.50 2.36
CA THR A 73 -6.22 -11.75 1.11
C THR A 73 -7.24 -12.42 0.20
N THR A 74 -8.19 -11.62 -0.30
CA THR A 74 -9.03 -11.96 -1.45
C THR A 74 -8.31 -11.51 -2.71
N GLY A 75 -8.08 -12.43 -3.65
CA GLY A 75 -7.20 -12.15 -4.79
C GLY A 75 -5.71 -12.20 -4.43
N ARG A 76 -4.87 -11.79 -5.38
CA ARG A 76 -3.41 -11.85 -5.27
C ARG A 76 -2.87 -10.88 -4.22
N ARG A 77 -1.83 -11.28 -3.48
CA ARG A 77 -1.18 -10.43 -2.46
C ARG A 77 -0.37 -9.29 -3.10
N GLY A 78 -0.24 -8.18 -2.39
CA GLY A 78 0.77 -7.16 -2.70
C GLY A 78 2.09 -7.47 -2.00
N VAL A 79 3.18 -7.62 -2.76
CA VAL A 79 4.51 -7.98 -2.24
C VAL A 79 5.57 -7.02 -2.81
N ALA A 80 6.75 -7.51 -3.19
CA ALA A 80 7.90 -6.69 -3.57
C ALA A 80 7.66 -5.75 -4.75
N GLY A 81 6.74 -6.08 -5.66
CA GLY A 81 6.36 -5.23 -6.80
C GLY A 81 5.76 -3.89 -6.37
N THR A 82 5.29 -3.77 -5.13
CA THR A 82 4.86 -2.48 -4.54
C THR A 82 5.94 -1.41 -4.68
N MET A 83 7.21 -1.75 -4.42
CA MET A 83 8.33 -0.81 -4.55
C MET A 83 8.48 -0.26 -5.97
N ILE A 84 8.14 -1.06 -6.99
CA ILE A 84 8.18 -0.66 -8.40
C ILE A 84 7.08 0.36 -8.67
N VAL A 85 5.86 0.09 -8.19
CA VAL A 85 4.72 1.02 -8.28
C VAL A 85 5.06 2.33 -7.57
N GLU A 86 5.54 2.28 -6.32
CA GLU A 86 5.93 3.46 -5.53
C GLU A 86 6.99 4.32 -6.25
N LYS A 87 8.03 3.69 -6.80
CA LYS A 87 9.12 4.43 -7.44
C LYS A 87 8.69 5.09 -8.75
N ILE A 88 7.90 4.38 -9.56
CA ILE A 88 7.49 4.83 -10.89
C ILE A 88 6.39 5.90 -10.77
N VAL A 89 5.36 5.65 -9.96
CA VAL A 89 4.28 6.61 -9.71
C VAL A 89 4.82 7.85 -9.01
N GLY A 90 5.65 7.68 -7.98
CA GLY A 90 6.31 8.79 -7.33
C GLY A 90 7.15 9.62 -8.31
N SER A 91 7.78 9.01 -9.31
CA SER A 91 8.52 9.76 -10.34
C SER A 91 7.61 10.63 -11.21
N LEU A 92 6.40 10.15 -11.52
CA LEU A 92 5.41 10.93 -12.27
C LEU A 92 4.83 12.05 -11.41
N ALA A 93 4.60 11.81 -10.12
CA ALA A 93 4.13 12.84 -9.19
C ALA A 93 5.11 14.04 -9.09
N GLU A 94 6.42 13.78 -9.07
CA GLU A 94 7.47 14.83 -9.06
C GLU A 94 7.44 15.74 -10.30
N THR A 95 6.86 15.30 -11.43
CA THR A 95 6.69 16.17 -12.61
C THR A 95 5.49 17.11 -12.48
N GLY A 96 4.77 17.06 -11.36
CA GLY A 96 3.57 17.84 -11.10
C GLY A 96 2.30 17.30 -11.74
N ALA A 97 2.29 16.02 -12.13
CA ALA A 97 1.12 15.35 -12.69
C ALA A 97 -0.08 15.38 -11.72
N SER A 98 -1.29 15.24 -12.28
CA SER A 98 -2.51 15.19 -11.46
C SER A 98 -2.61 13.87 -10.67
N ILE A 99 -3.40 13.87 -9.60
CA ILE A 99 -3.68 12.64 -8.84
C ILE A 99 -4.35 11.56 -9.71
N GLU A 100 -5.22 11.96 -10.64
CA GLU A 100 -5.89 11.06 -11.58
C GLU A 100 -4.89 10.42 -12.55
N ASP A 101 -3.96 11.19 -13.11
CA ASP A 101 -2.90 10.65 -13.96
C ASP A 101 -2.00 9.67 -13.20
N CYS A 102 -1.66 10.02 -11.96
CA CYS A 102 -0.83 9.16 -11.10
C CYS A 102 -1.55 7.85 -10.75
N LYS A 103 -2.86 7.90 -10.46
CA LYS A 103 -3.68 6.71 -10.22
C LYS A 103 -3.75 5.83 -11.46
N ASN A 104 -4.15 6.38 -12.60
CA ASN A 104 -4.31 5.62 -13.83
C ASN A 104 -3.00 4.97 -14.27
N PHE A 105 -1.89 5.71 -14.15
CA PHE A 105 -0.57 5.18 -14.44
C PHE A 105 -0.14 4.10 -13.43
N GLY A 106 -0.40 4.31 -12.15
CA GLY A 106 -0.10 3.34 -11.10
C GLY A 106 -0.87 2.03 -11.25
N ASP A 107 -2.16 2.08 -11.61
CA ASP A 107 -2.96 0.90 -11.92
C ASP A 107 -2.41 0.14 -13.13
N HIS A 108 -1.97 0.87 -14.16
CA HIS A 108 -1.31 0.26 -15.31
C HIS A 108 0.00 -0.43 -14.91
N VAL A 109 0.86 0.25 -14.15
CA VAL A 109 2.13 -0.32 -13.67
C VAL A 109 1.88 -1.55 -12.79
N ASN A 110 0.91 -1.50 -11.88
CA ASN A 110 0.53 -2.65 -11.05
C ASN A 110 0.09 -3.84 -11.90
N LYS A 111 -0.77 -3.61 -12.90
CA LYS A 111 -1.22 -4.67 -13.84
C LYS A 111 -0.08 -5.31 -14.62
N MET A 112 0.97 -4.54 -14.91
CA MET A 112 2.17 -5.01 -15.62
C MET A 112 3.24 -5.61 -14.69
N THR A 113 3.02 -5.60 -13.38
CA THR A 113 3.97 -6.09 -12.39
C THR A 113 3.57 -7.48 -11.88
N GLY A 114 4.51 -8.41 -11.91
CA GLY A 114 4.35 -9.76 -11.37
C GLY A 114 5.56 -10.15 -10.55
N SER A 115 5.31 -10.69 -9.36
CA SER A 115 6.32 -11.15 -8.41
C SER A 115 6.00 -12.56 -7.94
N MET A 116 7.04 -13.36 -7.69
CA MET A 116 6.92 -14.67 -7.08
C MET A 116 8.06 -14.84 -6.08
N GLY A 117 7.74 -15.30 -4.87
CA GLY A 117 8.72 -15.54 -3.81
C GLY A 117 8.84 -17.02 -3.47
N VAL A 118 10.01 -17.42 -2.95
CA VAL A 118 10.26 -18.75 -2.37
C VAL A 118 10.99 -18.57 -1.03
N ALA A 119 10.68 -19.43 -0.06
CA ALA A 119 11.35 -19.45 1.24
C ALA A 119 11.69 -20.89 1.63
N PHE A 120 12.89 -21.10 2.16
CA PHE A 120 13.32 -22.41 2.68
C PHE A 120 12.90 -22.63 4.14
N THR A 121 12.62 -21.55 4.88
CA THR A 121 12.12 -21.55 6.27
C THR A 121 11.23 -20.33 6.50
N SER A 122 10.40 -20.35 7.55
CA SER A 122 9.54 -19.23 7.94
C SER A 122 10.32 -18.13 8.69
N CYS A 123 9.77 -16.92 8.75
CA CYS A 123 10.31 -15.87 9.61
C CYS A 123 9.98 -16.13 11.10
N THR A 124 10.81 -15.60 12.01
CA THR A 124 10.54 -15.57 13.45
C THR A 124 10.13 -14.16 13.85
N VAL A 125 8.93 -14.00 14.41
CA VAL A 125 8.43 -12.71 14.90
C VAL A 125 8.81 -12.59 16.39
N PRO A 126 9.56 -11.57 16.82
CA PRO A 126 10.08 -11.48 18.19
C PRO A 126 9.01 -11.56 19.30
N ALA A 127 7.77 -11.18 19.00
CA ALA A 127 6.65 -11.17 19.96
C ALA A 127 5.72 -12.39 19.86
N ALA A 128 5.97 -13.35 18.96
CA ALA A 128 5.08 -14.51 18.77
C ALA A 128 5.14 -15.55 19.91
N GLU A 129 6.08 -15.43 20.85
CA GLU A 129 6.27 -16.39 21.96
C GLU A 129 5.57 -16.00 23.28
N THR A 130 4.66 -15.01 23.32
CA THR A 130 4.06 -14.54 24.59
C THR A 130 2.60 -14.93 24.84
N TYR A 131 2.18 -16.11 24.36
CA TYR A 131 0.93 -16.73 24.82
C TYR A 131 1.22 -18.19 25.22
N ILE A 132 1.72 -18.37 26.44
CA ILE A 132 1.66 -19.61 27.22
C ILE A 132 1.01 -19.30 28.57
#